data_AF-A0A497H0T4-F1
#
_entry.id   AF-A0A497H0T4-F1
#
_cell.length_a   1.000
_cell.length_b   1.000
_cell.length_c   1.000
_cell.angle_alpha   90.00
_cell.angle_beta   90.00
_cell.angle_gamma   90.00
#
_symmetry.space_group_name_H-M   'P 1'
#
loop_
_entity.id
_entity.type
_entity.pdbx_description
1 polymer ?
#
loop_
_entity_poly.entity_id
_entity_poly.type
_entity_poly.pdbx_seq_one_letter_code
_entity_poly.pdbx_strand_id
1 'polypeptide(L)'
;MRHRLIRSVFRELFGASRLEKVVLFIPFIVLIIDADIFYYAWRHGEQSILTASAFVLILSILEILAVVEELHKHLSITRRREQLEEKLRGIVEEMDRPTVRKVMDAFMKKYPDEYRVSEVYHAACDMLVELRKS
;
A
#
# COMPACT_ATOMS: atom_id res chain seq x y z
N MET A 1 5.00 -3.05 22.87
CA MET A 1 4.09 -2.76 21.72
C MET A 1 4.76 -2.07 20.53
N ARG A 2 5.77 -1.19 20.67
CA ARG A 2 6.46 -0.49 19.54
C ARG A 2 7.13 -1.40 18.49
N HIS A 3 7.51 -2.63 18.86
CA HIS A 3 8.23 -3.54 17.94
C HIS A 3 7.34 -4.33 16.97
N ARG A 4 5.99 -4.34 17.15
CA ARG A 4 5.08 -5.04 16.22
C ARG A 4 4.81 -4.25 14.95
N LEU A 5 4.68 -2.93 15.04
CA LEU A 5 4.43 -2.04 13.90
C LEU A 5 5.61 -2.06 12.92
N ILE A 6 6.84 -1.99 13.42
CA ILE A 6 8.04 -2.05 12.57
C ILE A 6 8.10 -3.39 11.82
N ARG A 7 7.70 -4.49 12.48
CA ARG A 7 7.76 -5.83 11.89
C ARG A 7 6.65 -6.09 10.87
N SER A 8 5.46 -5.49 11.03
CA SER A 8 4.40 -5.56 10.01
C SER A 8 4.79 -4.72 8.81
N VAL A 9 5.27 -3.49 9.02
CA VAL A 9 5.74 -2.59 7.95
C VAL A 9 6.91 -3.19 7.18
N PHE A 10 7.90 -3.81 7.85
CA PHE A 10 9.01 -4.50 7.18
C PHE A 10 8.56 -5.71 6.34
N ARG A 11 7.59 -6.48 6.84
CA ARG A 11 7.05 -7.64 6.14
C ARG A 11 6.17 -7.22 4.96
N GLU A 12 5.48 -6.09 5.08
CA GLU A 12 4.66 -5.48 4.04
C GLU A 12 5.54 -4.84 2.93
N LEU A 13 6.65 -4.19 3.29
CA LEU A 13 7.68 -3.72 2.34
C LEU A 13 8.27 -4.87 1.51
N PHE A 14 8.39 -6.07 2.10
CA PHE A 14 8.89 -7.25 1.39
C PHE A 14 7.89 -7.88 0.41
N GLY A 15 6.63 -7.42 0.36
CA GLY A 15 5.59 -7.92 -0.57
C GLY A 15 5.49 -7.17 -1.91
N ALA A 16 5.95 -5.92 -1.99
CA ALA A 16 5.80 -5.07 -3.18
C ALA A 16 6.68 -5.50 -4.38
N SER A 17 6.35 -5.06 -5.59
CA SER A 17 7.12 -5.39 -6.81
C SER A 17 8.58 -4.93 -6.69
N ARG A 18 9.51 -5.58 -7.42
CA ARG A 18 10.96 -5.29 -7.29
C ARG A 18 11.31 -3.80 -7.51
N LEU A 19 10.53 -3.07 -8.29
CA LEU A 19 10.76 -1.65 -8.58
C LEU A 19 10.22 -0.73 -7.47
N GLU A 20 9.02 -1.01 -6.94
CA GLU A 20 8.48 -0.26 -5.79
C GLU A 20 9.40 -0.37 -4.57
N LYS A 21 9.98 -1.55 -4.33
CA LYS A 21 10.96 -1.78 -3.27
C LYS A 21 12.22 -0.93 -3.37
N VAL A 22 12.71 -0.69 -4.59
CA VAL A 22 13.93 0.11 -4.80
C VAL A 22 13.63 1.59 -4.55
N VAL A 23 12.50 2.09 -5.05
CA VAL A 23 12.05 3.47 -4.84
C VAL A 23 11.84 3.75 -3.35
N LEU A 24 11.29 2.78 -2.61
CA LEU A 24 11.14 2.86 -1.15
C LEU A 24 12.46 2.91 -0.39
N PHE A 25 13.54 2.33 -0.91
CA PHE A 25 14.80 2.21 -0.19
C PHE A 25 15.69 3.46 -0.32
N ILE A 26 15.53 4.23 -1.39
CA ILE A 26 16.33 5.43 -1.68
C ILE A 26 16.24 6.47 -0.54
N PRO A 27 15.06 6.87 -0.04
CA PRO A 27 14.95 7.84 1.05
C PRO A 27 15.65 7.40 2.34
N PHE A 28 15.70 6.10 2.62
CA PHE A 28 16.43 5.58 3.79
C PHE A 28 17.95 5.69 3.63
N ILE A 29 18.48 5.46 2.42
CA ILE A 29 19.91 5.66 2.14
C ILE A 29 20.26 7.13 2.32
N VAL A 30 19.45 8.04 1.75
CA VAL A 30 19.65 9.49 1.86
C VAL A 30 19.64 9.93 3.33
N LEU A 31 18.66 9.45 4.13
CA LEU A 31 18.61 9.73 5.56
C LEU A 31 19.88 9.29 6.31
N ILE A 32 20.45 8.13 5.98
CA ILE A 32 21.70 7.65 6.61
C ILE A 32 22.87 8.59 6.30
N ILE A 33 22.98 9.03 5.05
CA ILE A 33 24.03 9.96 4.61
C ILE A 33 23.86 11.32 5.30
N ASP A 34 22.63 11.85 5.34
CA ASP A 34 22.34 13.13 5.99
C ASP A 34 22.62 13.09 7.50
N ALA A 35 22.30 11.96 8.15
CA ALA A 35 22.60 11.74 9.56
C ALA A 35 24.12 11.73 9.83
N ASP A 36 24.91 11.15 8.92
CA ASP A 36 26.38 11.14 9.02
C ASP A 36 26.96 12.56 8.84
N ILE A 37 26.46 13.32 7.86
CA ILE A 37 26.84 14.72 7.65
C ILE A 37 26.49 15.58 8.88
N PHE A 38 25.28 15.41 9.41
CA PHE A 38 24.85 16.10 10.62
C PHE A 38 25.72 15.74 11.83
N TYR A 39 26.04 14.46 12.00
CA TYR A 39 26.92 13.97 13.07
C TYR A 39 28.33 14.55 12.95
N TYR A 40 28.89 14.59 11.73
CA TYR A 40 30.18 15.20 11.46
C TYR A 40 30.18 16.69 11.83
N ALA A 41 29.18 17.44 11.37
CA ALA A 41 29.04 18.87 11.64
C ALA A 41 28.87 19.16 13.14
N TRP A 42 28.10 18.33 13.84
CA TRP A 42 27.93 18.41 15.29
C TRP A 42 29.25 18.21 16.02
N ARG A 43 30.05 17.24 15.59
CA ARG A 43 31.33 16.89 16.23
C ARG A 43 32.44 17.92 16.00
N HIS A 44 32.42 18.59 14.85
CA HIS A 44 33.43 19.61 14.49
C HIS A 44 33.01 21.04 14.82
N GLY A 45 31.78 21.26 15.31
CA GLY A 45 31.28 22.57 15.74
C GLY A 45 31.03 23.55 14.58
N GLU A 46 30.88 23.05 13.36
CA GLU A 46 30.65 23.87 12.17
C GLU A 46 29.19 24.31 12.08
N GLN A 47 28.87 25.46 12.70
CA GLN A 47 27.50 25.98 12.86
C GLN A 47 26.72 26.16 11.54
N SER A 48 27.41 26.54 10.46
CA SER A 48 26.80 26.69 9.13
C SER A 48 26.36 25.34 8.56
N ILE A 49 27.25 24.34 8.59
CA ILE A 49 26.96 22.98 8.11
C ILE A 49 25.92 22.32 9.01
N LEU A 50 25.98 22.55 10.32
CA LEU A 50 25.04 22.01 11.30
C LEU A 50 23.60 22.45 10.99
N THR A 51 23.40 23.74 10.73
CA THR A 51 22.06 24.28 10.44
C THR A 51 21.53 23.76 9.10
N ALA A 52 22.38 23.74 8.07
CA ALA A 52 21.99 23.23 6.75
C ALA A 52 21.67 21.72 6.79
N SER A 53 22.53 20.91 7.42
CA SER A 53 22.32 19.47 7.54
C SER A 53 21.13 19.11 8.43
N ALA A 54 20.83 19.90 9.48
CA ALA A 54 19.61 19.73 10.26
C ALA A 54 18.35 19.91 9.40
N PHE A 55 18.35 20.93 8.54
CA PHE A 55 17.24 21.18 7.63
C PHE A 55 17.06 20.05 6.63
N VAL A 56 18.14 19.57 6.01
CA VAL A 56 18.11 18.42 5.08
C VAL A 56 17.62 17.16 5.80
N LEU A 57 18.09 16.89 7.02
CA LEU A 57 17.63 15.75 7.82
C LEU A 57 16.11 15.77 8.05
N ILE A 58 15.53 16.95 8.30
CA ILE A 58 14.08 17.11 8.44
C ILE A 58 13.37 16.81 7.12
N LEU A 59 13.87 17.31 5.99
CA LEU A 59 13.28 17.01 4.68
C LEU A 59 13.30 15.51 4.37
N SER A 60 14.40 14.82 4.66
CA SER A 60 14.53 13.38 4.47
C SER A 60 13.57 12.57 5.35
N ILE A 61 13.29 13.05 6.58
CA ILE A 61 12.24 12.45 7.43
C ILE A 61 10.85 12.66 6.82
N LEU A 62 10.55 13.85 6.31
CA LEU A 62 9.26 14.14 5.67
C LEU A 62 9.04 13.28 4.42
N GLU A 63 10.08 13.04 3.62
CA GLU A 63 10.02 12.17 2.46
C GLU A 63 9.65 10.74 2.85
N ILE A 64 10.27 10.20 3.90
CA ILE A 64 9.93 8.87 4.41
C ILE A 64 8.49 8.81 4.90
N LEU A 65 8.00 9.85 5.59
CA LEU A 65 6.60 9.90 6.04
C LEU A 65 5.63 9.90 4.86
N ALA A 66 5.89 10.71 3.83
CA ALA A 66 5.05 10.77 2.63
C ALA A 66 5.00 9.42 1.91
N VAL A 67 6.15 8.77 1.74
CA VAL A 67 6.26 7.45 1.10
C VAL A 67 5.53 6.37 1.91
N VAL A 68 5.62 6.40 3.24
CA VAL A 68 4.89 5.46 4.12
C VAL A 68 3.38 5.69 4.03
N GLU A 69 2.91 6.93 3.98
CA GLU A 69 1.50 7.26 3.83
C GLU A 69 0.95 6.77 2.48
N GLU A 70 1.71 6.99 1.40
CA GLU A 70 1.37 6.52 0.06
C GLU A 70 1.28 4.98 0.02
N LEU A 71 2.24 4.28 0.62
CA LEU A 71 2.22 2.82 0.75
C LEU A 71 0.97 2.35 1.52
N HIS A 72 0.65 2.99 2.64
CA HIS A 72 -0.52 2.63 3.44
C HIS A 72 -1.82 2.79 2.65
N LYS A 73 -1.95 3.87 1.89
CA LYS A 73 -3.10 4.13 1.03
C LYS A 73 -3.23 3.06 -0.06
N HIS A 74 -2.14 2.75 -0.77
CA HIS A 74 -2.13 1.69 -1.78
C HIS A 74 -2.52 0.33 -1.19
N LEU A 75 -1.95 -0.05 -0.04
CA LEU A 75 -2.28 -1.31 0.62
C LEU A 75 -3.74 -1.39 1.07
N SER A 76 -4.30 -0.29 1.58
CA SER A 76 -5.71 -0.26 2.00
C SER A 76 -6.66 -0.49 0.83
N ILE A 77 -6.34 0.07 -0.34
CA ILE A 77 -7.14 -0.08 -1.58
C ILE A 77 -6.99 -1.50 -2.12
N THR A 78 -5.76 -2.00 -2.23
CA THR A 78 -5.49 -3.37 -2.71
C THR A 78 -6.16 -4.41 -1.83
N ARG A 79 -6.04 -4.30 -0.51
CA ARG A 79 -6.67 -5.24 0.42
C ARG A 79 -8.20 -5.20 0.35
N ARG A 80 -8.79 -4.01 0.21
CA ARG A 80 -10.24 -3.88 0.04
C ARG A 80 -10.72 -4.52 -1.26
N ARG A 81 -9.92 -4.42 -2.32
CA ARG A 81 -10.18 -5.06 -3.62
C ARG A 81 -10.03 -6.58 -3.55
N GLU A 82 -8.96 -7.09 -2.94
CA GLU A 82 -8.75 -8.53 -2.73
C GLU A 82 -9.91 -9.15 -1.94
N GLN A 83 -10.37 -8.49 -0.87
CA GLN A 83 -11.54 -8.94 -0.10
C GLN A 83 -12.83 -8.95 -0.92
N LEU A 84 -13.02 -7.94 -1.79
CA LEU A 84 -14.16 -7.88 -2.70
C LEU A 84 -14.11 -9.05 -3.70
N GLU A 85 -12.95 -9.31 -4.30
CA GLU A 85 -12.72 -10.40 -5.24
C GLU A 85 -12.90 -11.78 -4.56
N GLU A 86 -12.40 -11.97 -3.34
CA GLU A 86 -12.59 -13.23 -2.60
C GLU A 86 -14.08 -13.49 -2.30
N LYS A 87 -14.82 -12.47 -1.84
CA LYS A 87 -16.26 -12.56 -1.61
C LYS A 87 -17.05 -12.83 -2.90
N LEU A 88 -16.69 -12.16 -3.99
CA LEU A 88 -17.31 -12.37 -5.30
C LEU A 88 -17.05 -13.78 -5.81
N ARG A 89 -15.81 -14.28 -5.68
CA ARG A 89 -15.46 -15.65 -6.09
C ARG A 89 -16.29 -16.69 -5.35
N GLY A 90 -16.46 -16.54 -4.03
CA GLY A 90 -17.31 -17.44 -3.25
C GLY A 90 -18.77 -17.48 -3.72
N ILE A 91 -19.32 -16.34 -4.16
CA ILE A 91 -20.66 -16.30 -4.75
C ILE A 91 -20.68 -16.97 -6.13
N VAL A 92 -19.68 -16.73 -6.95
CA VAL A 92 -19.59 -17.28 -8.31
C VAL A 92 -19.46 -18.80 -8.29
N GLU A 93 -18.66 -19.36 -7.37
CA GLU A 93 -18.47 -20.81 -7.20
C GLU A 93 -19.76 -21.52 -6.75
N GLU A 94 -20.63 -20.85 -6.00
CA GLU A 94 -21.94 -21.37 -5.58
C GLU A 94 -22.99 -21.36 -6.71
N MET A 95 -22.68 -20.78 -7.89
CA MET A 95 -23.65 -20.56 -8.97
C MET A 95 -23.35 -21.37 -10.23
N ASP A 96 -24.33 -22.12 -10.71
CA ASP A 96 -24.29 -22.69 -12.05
C ASP A 96 -24.61 -21.61 -13.10
N ARG A 97 -23.64 -21.34 -13.99
CA ARG A 97 -23.67 -20.28 -15.03
C ARG A 97 -23.85 -18.86 -14.47
N PRO A 98 -22.80 -18.31 -13.85
CA PRO A 98 -22.81 -16.96 -13.30
C PRO A 98 -22.91 -15.92 -14.42
N THR A 99 -23.78 -14.92 -14.24
CA THR A 99 -23.84 -13.72 -15.09
C THR A 99 -23.66 -12.48 -14.22
N VAL A 100 -23.10 -11.40 -14.78
CA VAL A 100 -22.81 -10.17 -14.03
C VAL A 100 -24.02 -9.72 -13.20
N ARG A 101 -25.21 -9.69 -13.80
CA ARG A 101 -26.45 -9.30 -13.11
C ARG A 101 -26.79 -10.23 -11.95
N LYS A 102 -26.73 -11.55 -12.14
CA LYS A 102 -27.03 -12.52 -11.09
C LYS A 102 -26.02 -12.46 -9.94
N VAL A 103 -24.74 -12.31 -10.26
CA VAL A 103 -23.66 -12.19 -9.27
C VAL A 103 -23.81 -10.88 -8.48
N MET A 104 -24.10 -9.77 -9.16
CA MET A 104 -24.39 -8.49 -8.51
C MET A 104 -25.59 -8.57 -7.58
N ASP A 105 -26.71 -9.13 -8.04
CA ASP A 105 -27.93 -9.26 -7.23
C ASP A 105 -27.67 -10.14 -5.99
N ALA A 106 -26.94 -11.24 -6.15
CA ALA A 106 -26.56 -12.12 -5.05
C ALA A 106 -25.59 -11.43 -4.06
N PHE A 107 -24.61 -10.68 -4.57
CA PHE A 107 -23.65 -9.94 -3.74
C PHE A 107 -24.32 -8.83 -2.94
N MET A 108 -25.13 -7.99 -3.59
CA MET A 108 -25.85 -6.91 -2.93
C MET A 108 -26.87 -7.43 -1.91
N LYS A 109 -27.39 -8.64 -2.09
CA LYS A 109 -28.27 -9.31 -1.12
C LYS A 109 -27.50 -9.89 0.07
N LYS A 110 -26.29 -10.43 -0.15
CA LYS A 110 -25.45 -11.07 0.89
C LYS A 110 -24.67 -10.04 1.71
N TYR A 111 -24.29 -8.90 1.11
CA TYR A 111 -23.51 -7.81 1.71
C TYR A 111 -24.12 -6.44 1.39
N PRO A 112 -25.29 -6.11 1.97
CA PRO A 112 -25.91 -4.80 1.75
C PRO A 112 -25.02 -3.68 2.32
N ASP A 113 -24.90 -2.59 1.56
CA ASP A 113 -24.21 -1.33 1.93
C ASP A 113 -22.71 -1.39 2.26
N GLU A 114 -22.05 -2.56 2.11
CA GLU A 114 -20.61 -2.70 2.39
C GLU A 114 -19.73 -2.12 1.26
N TYR A 115 -20.22 -2.16 0.02
CA TYR A 115 -19.53 -1.69 -1.18
C TYR A 115 -20.45 -0.88 -2.08
N ARG A 116 -19.86 0.02 -2.88
CA ARG A 116 -20.62 0.76 -3.89
C ARG A 116 -20.99 -0.17 -5.05
N VAL A 117 -22.20 -0.04 -5.57
CA VAL A 117 -22.70 -0.85 -6.72
C VAL A 117 -21.73 -0.79 -7.91
N SER A 118 -21.15 0.37 -8.19
CA SER A 118 -20.17 0.54 -9.27
C SER A 118 -18.89 -0.28 -9.05
N GLU A 119 -18.38 -0.34 -7.83
CA GLU A 119 -17.16 -1.09 -7.49
C GLU A 119 -17.38 -2.60 -7.69
N VAL A 120 -18.53 -3.09 -7.20
CA VAL A 120 -18.92 -4.50 -7.35
C VAL A 120 -19.15 -4.86 -8.82
N TYR A 121 -19.78 -3.98 -9.60
CA TYR A 121 -20.02 -4.21 -11.04
C TYR A 121 -18.72 -4.39 -11.83
N HIS A 122 -17.74 -3.50 -11.62
CA HIS A 122 -16.46 -3.59 -12.32
C HIS A 122 -15.69 -4.86 -11.94
N ALA A 123 -15.62 -5.16 -10.63
CA ALA A 123 -14.95 -6.38 -10.15
C ALA A 123 -15.62 -7.67 -10.66
N ALA A 124 -16.96 -7.71 -10.69
CA ALA A 124 -17.70 -8.86 -11.22
C ALA A 124 -17.51 -9.03 -12.74
N CYS A 125 -17.46 -7.94 -13.49
CA CYS A 125 -17.15 -7.97 -14.92
C CYS A 125 -15.75 -8.56 -15.18
N ASP A 126 -14.73 -8.03 -14.50
CA ASP A 126 -13.35 -8.47 -14.67
C ASP A 126 -13.19 -9.97 -14.34
N MET A 127 -13.78 -10.40 -13.24
CA MET A 127 -13.73 -11.80 -12.79
C MET A 127 -14.39 -12.78 -13.77
N LEU A 128 -15.58 -12.44 -14.29
CA LEU A 128 -16.27 -13.32 -15.25
C LEU A 128 -15.57 -13.38 -16.60
N VAL A 129 -14.87 -12.31 -16.99
CA VAL A 129 -14.02 -12.31 -18.19
C VAL A 129 -12.81 -13.22 -17.98
N GLU A 130 -12.17 -13.17 -16.81
CA GLU A 130 -11.02 -14.01 -16.48
C GLU A 130 -11.38 -15.50 -16.42
N LEU A 131 -12.50 -15.85 -15.79
CA LEU A 131 -13.01 -17.22 -15.73
C LEU A 131 -13.40 -17.80 -17.10
N ARG A 132 -13.71 -16.95 -18.08
CA ARG A 132 -14.00 -17.40 -19.47
C ARG A 132 -12.72 -17.64 -20.28
N LYS A 133 -11.58 -17.09 -19.86
CA LYS A 133 -10.28 -17.26 -20.53
C LYS A 133 -9.47 -18.45 -20.00
N SER A 134 -9.78 -18.91 -18.78
CA SER A 134 -9.21 -20.13 -18.18
C SER A 134 -9.94 -21.38 -18.65
#